data_AF-A0A7K2CRS4-F1
#
_entry.id   AF-A0A7K2CRS4-F1
#
_cell.length_a   1.000
_cell.length_b   1.000
_cell.length_c   1.000
_cell.angle_alpha   90.00
_cell.angle_beta   90.00
_cell.angle_gamma   90.00
#
_symmetry.space_group_name_H-M   'P 1'
#
loop_
_entity.id
_entity.type
_entity.pdbx_description
1 polymer ?
#
loop_
_entity_poly.entity_id
_entity_poly.type
_entity_poly.pdbx_seq_one_letter_code
_entity_poly.pdbx_strand_id
1 'polypeptide(L)'
;MAVGPLRFFHVNVNCSDLERSLAFYRDLVGLKPTVRTRPERPQPGGAFGLDEVQWDAWILSGDDAPDGVVLDLLECRCRGQPGRRRRSPSWASPGCASSPTTWPTCTDA
;
A
#
# COMPACT_ATOMS: atom_id res chain seq x y z
N MET A 1 15.36 31.45 -7.32
CA MET A 1 14.38 30.50 -6.77
C MET A 1 15.15 29.54 -5.88
N ALA A 2 15.15 29.77 -4.56
CA ALA A 2 15.83 28.87 -3.64
C ALA A 2 14.97 27.61 -3.52
N VAL A 3 15.47 26.48 -4.01
CA VAL A 3 14.87 25.18 -3.70
C VAL A 3 15.09 25.01 -2.20
N GLY A 4 14.01 24.86 -1.44
CA GLY A 4 14.09 24.62 0.00
C GLY A 4 14.98 23.41 0.32
N PRO A 5 15.34 23.20 1.59
CA PRO A 5 16.17 22.07 1.99
C PRO A 5 15.63 20.77 1.40
N LEU A 6 16.50 20.00 0.76
CA LEU A 6 16.17 18.74 0.10
C LEU A 6 15.64 17.76 1.18
N ARG A 7 14.33 17.49 1.13
CA ARG A 7 13.64 16.59 2.08
C ARG A 7 12.92 15.48 1.34
N PHE A 8 12.68 14.37 2.04
CA PHE A 8 11.71 13.39 1.57
C PHE A 8 10.33 14.05 1.59
N PHE A 9 9.76 14.24 0.41
CA PHE A 9 8.48 14.91 0.25
C PHE A 9 7.31 13.93 0.40
N HIS A 10 7.36 12.79 -0.32
CA HIS A 10 6.35 11.77 -0.23
C HIS A 10 6.90 10.34 -0.37
N VAL A 11 6.15 9.35 0.11
CA VAL A 11 6.38 7.92 -0.10
C VAL A 11 5.13 7.29 -0.71
N ASN A 12 5.29 6.55 -1.80
CA ASN A 12 4.21 5.76 -2.41
C ASN A 12 4.16 4.38 -1.77
N VAL A 13 2.99 3.97 -1.28
CA VAL A 13 2.75 2.65 -0.70
C VAL A 13 1.65 1.96 -1.51
N ASN A 14 2.02 0.88 -2.20
CA ASN A 14 1.04 0.05 -2.91
C ASN A 14 0.41 -0.97 -1.95
N CYS A 15 -0.91 -1.13 -2.02
CA CYS A 15 -1.67 -2.12 -1.27
C CYS A 15 -2.62 -2.92 -2.18
N SER A 16 -3.04 -4.09 -1.71
CA SER A 16 -4.01 -4.94 -2.44
C SER A 16 -5.47 -4.60 -2.14
N ASP A 17 -5.72 -3.78 -1.12
CA ASP A 17 -7.05 -3.37 -0.66
C ASP A 17 -6.90 -1.98 -0.03
N LEU A 18 -7.36 -0.96 -0.77
CA LEU A 18 -7.23 0.43 -0.36
C LEU A 18 -8.05 0.74 0.90
N GLU A 19 -9.27 0.22 1.00
CA GLU A 19 -10.18 0.57 2.10
C GLU A 19 -9.67 0.01 3.42
N ARG A 20 -9.25 -1.27 3.43
CA ARG A 20 -8.66 -1.91 4.60
C ARG A 20 -7.36 -1.23 5.02
N SER A 21 -6.50 -0.88 4.06
CA SER A 21 -5.22 -0.24 4.35
C SER A 21 -5.42 1.20 4.85
N LEU A 22 -6.37 1.93 4.28
CA LEU A 22 -6.73 3.27 4.73
C LEU A 22 -7.21 3.25 6.18
N ALA A 23 -8.07 2.30 6.55
CA ALA A 23 -8.52 2.14 7.93
C ALA A 23 -7.34 1.93 8.89
N PHE A 24 -6.36 1.09 8.52
CA PHE A 24 -5.15 0.92 9.33
C PHE A 24 -4.38 2.25 9.53
N TYR A 25 -4.05 2.94 8.44
CA TYR A 25 -3.24 4.17 8.54
C TYR A 25 -3.99 5.32 9.20
N ARG A 26 -5.30 5.39 9.03
CA ARG A 26 -6.15 6.41 9.65
C ARG A 26 -6.40 6.11 11.13
N ASP A 27 -6.89 4.92 11.44
CA ASP A 27 -7.45 4.62 12.76
C ASP A 27 -6.39 4.15 13.76
N LEU A 28 -5.34 3.46 13.28
CA LEU A 28 -4.30 2.92 14.15
C LEU A 28 -3.03 3.75 14.14
N VAL A 29 -2.63 4.30 12.98
CA VAL A 29 -1.45 5.18 12.89
C VAL A 29 -1.80 6.65 13.15
N GLY A 30 -3.04 7.07 12.89
CA GLY A 30 -3.49 8.44 13.11
C GLY A 30 -3.22 9.40 11.94
N LEU A 31 -2.86 8.88 10.75
CA LEU A 31 -2.68 9.72 9.57
C LEU A 31 -4.02 10.24 9.04
N LYS A 32 -4.02 11.46 8.51
CA LYS A 32 -5.22 12.14 8.04
C LYS A 32 -5.32 12.04 6.52
N PRO A 33 -6.39 11.43 5.95
CA PRO A 33 -6.62 11.47 4.51
C PRO A 33 -6.96 12.88 4.06
N THR A 34 -6.33 13.32 2.98
CA THR A 34 -6.45 14.68 2.46
C THR A 34 -7.06 14.70 1.06
N VAL A 35 -6.39 14.05 0.10
CA VAL A 35 -6.80 14.04 -1.31
C VAL A 35 -6.95 12.60 -1.78
N ARG A 36 -8.07 12.31 -2.45
CA ARG A 36 -8.25 11.06 -3.17
C ARG A 36 -7.89 11.24 -4.64
N THR A 37 -7.05 10.38 -5.20
CA THR A 37 -6.71 10.38 -6.62
C THR A 37 -7.16 9.07 -7.26
N ARG A 38 -7.97 9.18 -8.32
CA ARG A 38 -8.52 8.02 -9.03
C ARG A 38 -8.68 8.37 -10.51
N PRO A 39 -7.64 8.22 -11.33
CA PRO A 39 -7.73 8.49 -12.76
C PRO A 39 -8.81 7.64 -13.43
N GLU A 40 -9.72 8.29 -14.18
CA GLU A 40 -10.79 7.59 -14.90
C GLU A 40 -10.25 6.67 -16.00
N ARG A 41 -9.10 7.03 -16.59
CA ARG A 41 -8.42 6.28 -17.66
C ARG A 41 -6.97 6.00 -17.27
N PRO A 42 -6.36 4.91 -17.79
CA PRO A 42 -4.92 4.67 -17.66
C PRO A 42 -4.09 5.88 -18.09
N GLN A 43 -2.99 6.10 -17.38
CA GLN A 43 -2.03 7.20 -17.60
C GLN A 43 -0.68 6.62 -18.01
N PRO A 44 0.19 7.37 -18.71
CA PRO A 44 1.56 6.95 -18.97
C PRO A 44 2.32 6.63 -17.66
N GLY A 45 2.94 5.45 -17.58
CA GLY A 45 3.50 4.90 -16.35
C GLY A 45 5.01 5.10 -16.15
N GLY A 46 5.66 5.94 -16.97
CA GLY A 46 7.12 6.05 -16.99
C GLY A 46 7.75 6.36 -15.62
N ALA A 47 7.08 7.15 -14.78
CA ALA A 47 7.53 7.44 -13.41
C ALA A 47 7.57 6.22 -12.48
N PHE A 48 6.80 5.17 -12.82
CA PHE A 48 6.73 3.89 -12.12
C PHE A 48 7.47 2.76 -12.86
N GLY A 49 8.12 3.04 -13.99
CA GLY A 49 8.76 2.03 -14.83
C GLY A 49 7.76 1.10 -15.54
N LEU A 50 6.54 1.58 -15.80
CA LEU A 50 5.47 0.85 -16.47
C LEU A 50 5.02 1.60 -17.73
N ASP A 51 4.44 0.90 -18.70
CA ASP A 51 3.91 1.55 -19.92
C ASP A 51 2.66 2.39 -19.57
N GLU A 52 1.72 1.78 -18.86
CA GLU A 52 0.51 2.42 -18.37
C GLU A 52 0.28 2.14 -16.88
N VAL A 53 -0.32 3.12 -16.21
CA VAL A 53 -0.72 3.04 -14.81
C VAL A 53 -2.16 3.46 -14.58
N GLN A 54 -2.84 2.77 -13.68
CA GLN A 54 -4.14 3.17 -13.16
C GLN A 54 -4.21 2.81 -11.67
N TRP A 55 -4.81 3.67 -10.86
CA TRP A 55 -4.86 3.48 -9.42
C TRP A 55 -6.13 4.08 -8.80
N ASP A 56 -6.38 3.71 -7.56
CA ASP A 56 -7.22 4.43 -6.61
C ASP A 56 -6.36 4.68 -5.37
N ALA A 57 -6.25 5.93 -4.91
CA ALA A 57 -5.30 6.29 -3.88
C ALA A 57 -5.79 7.40 -2.96
N TRP A 58 -5.22 7.44 -1.77
CA TRP A 58 -5.36 8.52 -0.80
C TRP A 58 -3.99 9.07 -0.40
N ILE A 59 -3.87 10.38 -0.48
CA ILE A 59 -2.78 11.14 0.11
C ILE A 59 -3.08 11.31 1.60
N LEU A 60 -2.19 10.83 2.46
CA LEU A 60 -2.28 10.91 3.91
C LEU A 60 -1.15 11.79 4.47
N SER A 61 -1.47 12.60 5.46
CA SER A 61 -0.51 13.45 6.16
C SER A 61 -0.54 13.24 7.67
N GLY A 62 0.60 13.48 8.32
CA GLY A 62 0.69 13.58 9.78
C GLY A 62 0.22 14.94 10.30
N ASP A 63 0.38 15.13 11.61
CA ASP A 63 0.09 16.41 12.29
C ASP A 63 1.11 17.51 11.99
N ASP A 64 2.26 17.14 11.44
CA ASP A 64 3.36 18.02 11.02
C ASP A 64 3.17 18.58 9.59
N ALA A 65 2.01 18.38 8.98
CA ALA A 65 1.68 18.98 7.70
C ALA A 65 1.73 20.52 7.76
N PRO A 66 2.20 21.21 6.69
CA PRO A 66 2.58 20.67 5.38
C PRO A 66 4.06 20.25 5.27
N ASP A 67 4.84 20.43 6.32
CA ASP A 67 6.30 20.25 6.29
C ASP A 67 6.72 18.78 6.44
N GLY A 68 5.83 17.96 7.01
CA GLY A 68 5.99 16.52 7.15
C GLY A 68 6.10 15.73 5.85
N VAL A 69 6.47 14.45 5.99
CA VAL A 69 6.43 13.48 4.88
C VAL A 69 4.99 13.07 4.59
N VAL A 70 4.67 12.97 3.31
CA VAL A 70 3.34 12.57 2.85
C VAL A 70 3.32 11.11 2.43
N LEU A 71 2.28 10.36 2.81
CA LEU A 71 2.10 8.98 2.37
C LEU A 71 1.04 8.95 1.25
N ASP A 72 1.42 8.48 0.07
CA ASP A 72 0.49 8.22 -1.04
C ASP A 72 0.12 6.73 -1.02
N LEU A 73 -1.03 6.41 -0.40
CA LEU A 73 -1.51 5.05 -0.24
C LEU A 73 -2.36 4.69 -1.46
N LEU A 74 -1.86 3.79 -2.30
CA LEU A 74 -2.47 3.48 -3.59
C LEU A 74 -2.75 2.00 -3.76
N GLU A 75 -3.89 1.68 -4.36
CA GLU A 75 -4.17 0.37 -4.91
C GLU A 75 -3.99 0.43 -6.43
N CYS A 76 -2.95 -0.24 -6.91
CA CYS A 76 -2.64 -0.32 -8.33
C CYS A 76 -3.67 -1.21 -9.06
N ARG A 77 -4.36 -0.63 -10.04
CA ARG A 77 -5.37 -1.29 -10.89
C ARG A 77 -4.83 -1.75 -12.25
N CYS A 78 -3.53 -1.58 -12.51
CA CYS A 78 -2.93 -1.99 -13.78
C CYS A 78 -3.08 -3.50 -14.00
N ARG A 79 -3.46 -3.89 -15.21
CA ARG A 79 -3.45 -5.31 -15.61
C ARG A 79 -1.99 -5.80 -15.63
N GLY A 80 -1.72 -6.91 -14.94
CA GLY A 80 -0.38 -7.49 -14.90
C GLY A 80 0.45 -7.11 -13.67
N GLN A 81 -0.17 -6.77 -12.53
CA GLN A 81 0.55 -6.89 -11.25
C GLN A 81 1.33 -8.21 -11.25
N PRO A 82 2.63 -8.21 -10.89
CA PRO A 82 3.29 -9.44 -10.47
C PRO A 82 2.54 -9.92 -9.24
N GLY A 83 1.50 -10.71 -9.47
CA GLY A 83 0.72 -11.35 -8.44
C GLY A 83 1.71 -12.12 -7.60
N ARG A 84 1.94 -11.65 -6.37
CA ARG A 84 2.31 -12.47 -5.23
C ARG A 84 3.26 -13.62 -5.62
N ARG A 85 4.54 -13.32 -5.86
CA ARG A 85 5.54 -14.30 -5.42
C ARG A 85 5.45 -14.27 -3.89
N ARG A 86 4.59 -15.14 -3.35
CA ARG A 86 4.67 -15.57 -1.96
C ARG A 86 6.09 -16.12 -1.84
N ARG A 87 7.06 -15.30 -1.43
CA ARG A 87 8.33 -15.86 -0.98
C ARG A 87 7.94 -16.73 0.19
N SER A 88 8.01 -18.04 0.01
CA SER A 88 8.11 -18.96 1.14
C SER A 88 9.19 -18.37 2.03
N PRO A 89 8.92 -18.14 3.33
CA PRO A 89 9.98 -17.73 4.22
C PRO A 89 11.09 -18.78 4.11
N SER A 90 12.31 -18.38 3.80
CA SER A 90 13.45 -19.30 3.65
C SER A 90 13.80 -20.02 4.95
N TRP A 91 13.14 -19.68 6.06
CA TRP A 91 13.26 -20.35 7.36
C TRP A 91 12.27 -21.52 7.55
N ALA A 92 11.36 -21.78 6.60
CA ALA A 92 10.49 -22.95 6.67
C ALA A 92 11.34 -24.23 6.53
N SER A 93 11.72 -24.81 7.67
CA SER A 93 12.45 -26.06 7.77
C SER A 93 11.76 -27.18 6.98
N PRO A 94 12.50 -28.08 6.32
CA PRO A 94 11.93 -29.24 5.64
C PRO A 94 11.43 -30.23 6.69
N GLY A 95 10.16 -30.12 7.09
CA GLY A 95 9.58 -31.02 8.08
C GLY A 95 8.09 -30.81 8.36
N CYS A 96 7.56 -29.60 8.17
CA CYS A 96 6.12 -29.35 8.32
C CYS A 96 5.39 -29.48 6.97
N ALA A 97 5.37 -30.70 6.43
CA ALA A 97 4.51 -31.05 5.32
C ALA A 97 3.69 -32.28 5.70
N SER A 98 2.65 -32.09 6.51
CA SER A 98 1.56 -33.05 6.61
C SER A 98 0.25 -32.39 7.04
N SER A 99 -0.66 -32.43 6.07
CA SER A 99 -2.12 -32.56 6.19
C SER A 99 -3.00 -31.30 6.08
N PRO A 100 -4.05 -31.37 5.23
CA PRO A 100 -4.94 -30.26 4.93
C PRO A 100 -6.15 -30.23 5.88
N THR A 101 -6.74 -29.04 6.02
CA THR A 101 -8.13 -28.83 6.41
C THR A 101 -8.50 -29.13 7.87
N THR A 102 -8.52 -28.09 8.70
CA THR A 102 -9.71 -27.60 9.44
C THR A 102 -9.29 -26.44 10.34
N TRP A 103 -9.95 -25.29 10.20
CA TRP A 103 -9.83 -24.19 11.16
C TRP A 103 -10.70 -24.53 12.37
N PRO A 104 -10.18 -24.52 13.61
CA PRO A 104 -11.05 -24.59 14.77
C PRO A 104 -11.74 -23.22 14.95
N THR A 105 -13.06 -23.21 14.90
CA THR A 105 -13.89 -22.10 15.39
C THR A 105 -13.60 -21.87 16.86
N CYS A 106 -13.15 -20.66 17.22
CA CYS A 106 -13.18 -20.22 18.61
C CYS A 106 -14.64 -20.05 19.02
N THR A 107 -15.11 -20.94 19.90
CA THR A 107 -16.27 -20.72 20.74
C THR A 107 -15.84 -20.97 22.19
N ASP A 108 -15.96 -19.92 22.99
CA ASP A 108 -16.06 -19.82 24.44
C ASP A 108 -15.18 -20.68 25.36
N ALA A 109 -14.32 -19.98 26.12
CA ALA A 109 -14.18 -20.12 27.57
C ALA A 109 -13.61 -18.81 28.18
#